data_AF-A0A183ETK8-F1
#
_entry.id   AF-A0A183ETK8-F1
#
_cell.length_a   1.000
_cell.length_b   1.000
_cell.length_c   1.000
_cell.angle_alpha   90.00
_cell.angle_beta   90.00
_cell.angle_gamma   90.00
#
_symmetry.space_group_name_H-M   'P 1'
#
loop_
_entity.id
_entity.type
_entity.pdbx_description
1 polymer ?
#
loop_
_entity_poly.entity_id
_entity_poly.type
_entity_poly.pdbx_seq_one_letter_code
_entity_poly.pdbx_strand_id
1 'polypeptide(L)'
;HEHIIKAGFTKQTIQKFVGESKLELRDGAKEMILALCGRCVPFIIFSAGVGNVIEFFLQKTFGGILPNNVHIISNMMEYDENDVAVAFSEPLIHTFCKNSAVISYHGSLFSEISSRKCVLLLGDSLGDLNMDVGVQDEQVALKIGFLNFDSEALMGKFLDGYDIVLLDDQSMQVPNLILDSLFGIGGAPDGDDVNLCMFCQKLHLFFCGCTVCVCVYC
;
A
#
# COMPACT_ATOMS: atom_id res chain seq x y z
N HIS A 1 -8.88 10.17 -15.65
CA HIS A 1 -8.06 9.61 -16.75
C HIS A 1 -8.17 10.42 -18.04
N GLU A 2 -9.33 10.53 -18.70
CA GLU A 2 -9.48 11.23 -20.01
C GLU A 2 -8.72 12.55 -20.19
N HIS A 3 -8.76 13.47 -19.21
CA HIS A 3 -8.09 14.77 -19.32
C HIS A 3 -6.56 14.68 -19.44
N ILE A 4 -5.95 13.61 -18.91
CA ILE A 4 -4.50 13.36 -19.00
C ILE A 4 -4.14 12.94 -20.43
N ILE A 5 -4.95 12.04 -21.02
CA ILE A 5 -4.81 11.59 -22.41
C ILE A 5 -5.04 12.75 -23.39
N LYS A 6 -6.11 13.53 -23.18
CA LYS A 6 -6.44 14.72 -24.00
C LYS A 6 -5.40 15.84 -23.91
N ALA A 7 -4.50 15.81 -22.92
CA ALA A 7 -3.38 16.74 -22.80
C ALA A 7 -2.10 16.26 -23.50
N GLY A 8 -2.02 15.01 -23.96
CA GLY A 8 -0.88 14.48 -24.72
C GLY A 8 0.44 14.48 -23.96
N PHE A 9 0.41 14.26 -22.64
CA PHE A 9 1.63 14.28 -21.83
C PHE A 9 2.58 13.12 -22.18
N THR A 10 3.86 13.45 -22.40
CA THR A 10 4.89 12.42 -22.56
C THR A 10 5.33 11.85 -21.21
N LYS A 11 5.82 10.61 -21.21
CA LYS A 11 6.44 9.94 -20.06
C LYS A 11 7.51 10.82 -19.39
N GLN A 12 8.37 11.46 -20.17
CA GLN A 12 9.38 12.39 -19.68
C GLN A 12 8.77 13.64 -19.01
N THR A 13 7.66 14.16 -19.54
CA THR A 13 6.94 15.29 -18.93
C THR A 13 6.36 14.93 -17.56
N ILE A 14 5.81 13.71 -17.44
CA ILE A 14 5.25 13.20 -16.18
C ILE A 14 6.37 12.94 -15.16
N GLN A 15 7.49 12.34 -15.57
CA GLN A 15 8.69 12.21 -14.74
C GLN A 15 9.20 13.57 -14.26
N LYS A 16 9.21 14.60 -15.12
CA LYS A 16 9.58 15.97 -14.75
C LYS A 16 8.63 16.53 -13.68
N PHE A 17 7.31 16.41 -13.86
CA PHE A 17 6.34 16.87 -12.86
C PHE A 17 6.52 16.16 -11.51
N VAL A 18 6.82 14.86 -11.50
CA VAL A 18 7.16 14.13 -10.26
C VAL A 18 8.49 14.60 -9.66
N GLY A 19 9.47 14.97 -10.50
CA GLY A 19 10.71 15.63 -10.10
C GLY A 19 10.46 16.95 -9.36
N GLU A 20 9.62 17.83 -9.92
CA GLU A 20 9.31 19.18 -9.42
C GLU A 20 8.22 19.22 -8.33
N SER A 21 7.46 18.13 -8.15
CA SER A 21 6.40 18.04 -7.14
C SER A 21 6.90 17.92 -5.70
N LYS A 22 6.08 18.44 -4.76
CA LYS A 22 6.21 18.22 -3.30
C LYS A 22 5.49 16.93 -2.85
N LEU A 23 5.70 15.84 -3.58
CA LEU A 23 5.29 14.52 -3.10
C LEU A 23 6.29 14.05 -2.06
N GLU A 24 5.80 13.63 -0.90
CA GLU A 24 6.57 13.20 0.26
C GLU A 24 5.95 11.91 0.81
N LEU A 25 6.78 11.04 1.38
CA LEU A 25 6.31 9.88 2.14
C LEU A 25 6.05 10.29 3.58
N ARG A 26 5.15 9.55 4.25
CA ARG A 26 4.97 9.65 5.70
C ARG A 26 6.28 9.33 6.44
N ASP A 27 6.56 10.04 7.54
CA ASP A 27 7.80 9.89 8.30
C ASP A 27 8.02 8.43 8.75
N GLY A 28 9.16 7.83 8.43
CA GLY A 28 9.46 6.42 8.73
C GLY A 28 8.86 5.40 7.75
N ALA A 29 8.14 5.81 6.71
CA ALA A 29 7.59 4.87 5.71
C ALA A 29 8.66 4.27 4.80
N LYS A 30 9.73 5.01 4.51
CA LYS A 30 10.85 4.53 3.70
C LYS A 30 11.60 3.41 4.42
N GLU A 31 11.81 3.60 5.72
CA GLU A 31 12.44 2.69 6.64
C GLU A 31 11.59 1.43 6.81
N MET A 32 10.26 1.59 6.97
CA MET A 32 9.28 0.49 6.98
C MET A 32 9.39 -0.39 5.72
N ILE A 33 9.35 0.22 4.52
CA ILE A 33 9.41 -0.51 3.24
C ILE A 33 10.71 -1.33 3.13
N LEU A 34 11.86 -0.75 3.54
CA LEU A 34 13.15 -1.45 3.52
C LEU A 34 13.24 -2.55 4.58
N ALA A 35 12.68 -2.33 5.78
CA ALA A 35 12.61 -3.33 6.85
C ALA A 35 11.72 -4.53 6.48
N LEU A 36 10.68 -4.31 5.68
CA LEU A 36 9.84 -5.35 5.08
C LEU A 36 10.54 -6.06 3.91
N CYS A 37 11.29 -5.32 3.08
CA CYS A 37 12.09 -5.89 1.99
C CYS A 37 13.16 -6.86 2.51
N GLY A 38 13.84 -6.51 3.60
CA GLY A 38 14.83 -7.36 4.26
C GLY A 38 14.25 -8.62 4.93
N ARG A 39 12.91 -8.75 4.98
CA ARG A 39 12.18 -9.89 5.55
C ARG A 39 11.31 -10.63 4.53
N CYS A 40 11.45 -10.33 3.24
CA CYS A 40 10.62 -10.89 2.16
C CYS A 40 9.10 -10.75 2.43
N VAL A 41 8.69 -9.59 2.95
CA VAL A 41 7.27 -9.25 3.19
C VAL A 41 6.74 -8.37 2.05
N PRO A 42 5.71 -8.82 1.29
CA PRO A 42 5.12 -8.04 0.22
C PRO A 42 4.51 -6.73 0.71
N PHE A 43 4.80 -5.64 -0.01
CA PHE A 43 4.31 -4.30 0.23
C PHE A 43 3.48 -3.86 -0.98
N ILE A 44 2.16 -4.00 -0.89
CA ILE A 44 1.24 -3.78 -2.00
C ILE A 44 0.60 -2.40 -1.87
N ILE A 45 0.88 -1.51 -2.82
CA ILE A 45 0.28 -0.20 -2.94
C ILE A 45 -0.91 -0.31 -3.89
N PHE A 46 -2.13 -0.27 -3.34
CA PHE A 46 -3.36 -0.45 -4.13
C PHE A 46 -4.14 0.87 -4.22
N SER A 47 -3.93 1.59 -5.32
CA SER A 47 -4.35 2.98 -5.48
C SER A 47 -5.27 3.17 -6.68
N ALA A 48 -6.38 3.89 -6.47
CA ALA A 48 -7.25 4.38 -7.54
C ALA A 48 -6.67 5.61 -8.29
N GLY A 49 -5.46 6.04 -7.93
CA GLY A 49 -4.72 7.10 -8.62
C GLY A 49 -4.07 6.65 -9.93
N VAL A 50 -3.00 7.36 -10.31
CA VAL A 50 -2.22 7.12 -11.53
C VAL A 50 -0.93 6.38 -11.16
N GLY A 51 -0.79 5.13 -11.60
CA GLY A 51 0.26 4.22 -11.16
C GLY A 51 1.68 4.68 -11.49
N ASN A 52 1.93 5.23 -12.68
CA ASN A 52 3.28 5.70 -13.04
C ASN A 52 3.74 6.92 -12.21
N VAL A 53 2.81 7.73 -11.71
CA VAL A 53 3.16 8.86 -10.82
C VAL A 53 3.70 8.32 -9.49
N ILE A 54 3.07 7.25 -8.98
CA ILE A 54 3.52 6.52 -7.78
C ILE A 54 4.86 5.83 -8.06
N GLU A 55 4.97 5.13 -9.20
CA GLU A 55 6.19 4.44 -9.65
C GLU A 55 7.39 5.40 -9.73
N PHE A 56 7.29 6.50 -10.48
CA PHE A 56 8.38 7.47 -10.63
C PHE A 56 8.71 8.17 -9.30
N PHE A 57 7.71 8.40 -8.44
CA PHE A 57 7.91 9.01 -7.12
C PHE A 57 8.70 8.08 -6.19
N LEU A 58 8.35 6.80 -6.16
CA LEU A 58 9.05 5.81 -5.36
C LEU A 58 10.45 5.53 -5.94
N GLN A 59 10.61 5.43 -7.27
CA GLN A 59 11.93 5.33 -7.91
C GLN A 59 12.82 6.52 -7.50
N LYS A 60 12.33 7.76 -7.59
CA LYS A 60 13.02 8.97 -7.10
C LYS A 60 13.41 8.84 -5.62
N THR A 61 12.51 8.32 -4.77
CA THR A 61 12.69 8.19 -3.32
C THR A 61 13.68 7.09 -2.91
N PHE A 62 13.80 6.01 -3.69
CA PHE A 62 14.67 4.86 -3.46
C PHE A 62 15.99 4.87 -4.28
N GLY A 63 16.26 5.93 -5.05
CA GLY A 63 17.54 6.12 -5.75
C GLY A 63 17.59 5.55 -7.18
N GLY A 64 16.43 5.40 -7.81
CA GLY A 64 16.25 4.99 -9.21
C GLY A 64 15.67 3.59 -9.40
N ILE A 65 15.74 2.73 -8.38
CA ILE A 65 15.27 1.34 -8.40
C ILE A 65 14.28 1.13 -7.25
N LEU A 66 13.17 0.44 -7.50
CA LEU A 66 12.21 0.07 -6.46
C LEU A 66 12.72 -1.15 -5.66
N PRO A 67 12.46 -1.23 -4.34
CA PRO A 67 12.66 -2.45 -3.57
C PRO A 67 11.80 -3.60 -4.16
N ASN A 68 12.37 -4.79 -4.28
CA ASN A 68 11.76 -5.91 -5.01
C ASN A 68 10.44 -6.42 -4.40
N ASN A 69 10.15 -6.10 -3.14
CA ASN A 69 8.90 -6.42 -2.46
C ASN A 69 7.78 -5.39 -2.65
N VAL A 70 8.03 -4.29 -3.39
CA VAL A 70 7.04 -3.24 -3.64
C VAL A 70 6.26 -3.57 -4.91
N HIS A 71 4.95 -3.76 -4.75
CA HIS A 71 4.04 -4.06 -5.86
C HIS A 71 3.00 -2.94 -5.98
N ILE A 72 2.85 -2.38 -7.18
CA ILE A 72 1.92 -1.28 -7.44
C ILE A 72 0.74 -1.81 -8.23
N ILE A 73 -0.45 -1.76 -7.63
CA ILE A 73 -1.73 -2.09 -8.27
C ILE A 73 -2.50 -0.77 -8.43
N SER A 74 -2.47 -0.19 -9.63
CA SER A 74 -3.04 1.13 -9.90
C SER A 74 -3.27 1.35 -11.40
N ASN A 75 -3.94 2.44 -11.78
CA ASN A 75 -4.22 2.74 -13.19
C ASN A 75 -2.93 3.19 -13.88
N MET A 76 -2.29 2.29 -14.63
CA MET A 76 -1.07 2.59 -15.39
C MET A 76 -1.45 3.29 -16.68
N MET A 77 -0.65 4.28 -17.11
CA MET A 77 -0.77 4.90 -18.43
C MET A 77 -0.08 4.01 -19.46
N GLU A 78 -0.77 3.79 -20.57
CA GLU A 78 -0.23 3.15 -21.75
C GLU A 78 0.34 4.23 -22.68
N TYR A 79 1.57 4.02 -23.14
CA TYR A 79 2.32 4.97 -23.96
C TYR A 79 2.43 4.47 -25.40
N ASP A 80 2.40 5.38 -26.37
CA ASP A 80 2.64 5.07 -27.78
C ASP A 80 4.14 4.99 -28.13
N GLU A 81 4.44 4.80 -29.42
CA GLU A 81 5.79 4.78 -29.97
C GLU A 81 6.58 6.09 -29.81
N ASN A 82 5.93 7.17 -29.37
CA ASN A 82 6.49 8.50 -29.12
C ASN A 82 6.57 8.84 -27.61
N ASP A 83 6.40 7.85 -26.73
CA ASP A 83 6.31 8.01 -25.26
C ASP A 83 5.14 8.92 -24.81
N VAL A 84 4.09 9.10 -25.62
CA VAL A 84 2.88 9.88 -25.30
C VAL A 84 1.83 9.00 -24.62
N ALA A 85 1.25 9.44 -23.51
CA ALA A 85 0.18 8.71 -22.83
C ALA A 85 -1.13 8.71 -23.65
N VAL A 86 -1.53 7.55 -24.16
CA VAL A 86 -2.68 7.37 -25.07
C VAL A 86 -3.87 6.63 -24.45
N ALA A 87 -3.64 5.78 -23.45
CA ALA A 87 -4.70 5.07 -22.74
C ALA A 87 -4.33 4.84 -21.26
N PHE A 88 -5.22 4.16 -20.53
CA PHE A 88 -4.98 3.64 -19.19
C PHE A 88 -5.31 2.15 -19.16
N SER A 89 -4.52 1.37 -18.42
CA SER A 89 -4.67 -0.06 -18.28
C SER A 89 -6.02 -0.47 -17.71
N GLU A 90 -6.72 -1.38 -18.38
CA GLU A 90 -7.97 -1.98 -17.88
C GLU A 90 -7.69 -3.26 -17.06
N PRO A 91 -8.50 -3.60 -16.03
CA PRO A 91 -9.71 -2.88 -15.60
C PRO A 91 -9.39 -1.62 -14.76
N LEU A 92 -10.07 -0.50 -15.06
CA LEU A 92 -9.90 0.76 -14.31
C LEU A 92 -10.24 0.63 -12.82
N ILE A 93 -9.21 0.73 -11.99
CA ILE A 93 -9.26 0.72 -10.53
C ILE A 93 -9.84 2.04 -10.04
N HIS A 94 -11.01 1.96 -9.43
CA HIS A 94 -11.68 3.06 -8.75
C HIS A 94 -11.90 2.70 -7.27
N THR A 95 -12.10 3.72 -6.42
CA THR A 95 -12.09 3.60 -4.94
C THR A 95 -13.10 2.59 -4.36
N PHE A 96 -14.10 2.16 -5.14
CA PHE A 96 -15.11 1.18 -4.74
C PHE A 96 -14.95 -0.22 -5.37
N CYS A 97 -13.94 -0.44 -6.22
CA CYS A 97 -13.64 -1.74 -6.87
C CYS A 97 -12.22 -2.23 -6.56
N LYS A 98 -11.67 -1.88 -5.40
CA LYS A 98 -10.40 -2.45 -4.91
C LYS A 98 -10.65 -3.82 -4.26
N ASN A 99 -10.78 -4.88 -5.08
CA ASN A 99 -11.15 -6.22 -4.62
C ASN A 99 -10.27 -7.35 -5.23
N SER A 100 -10.56 -8.59 -4.84
CA SER A 100 -9.94 -9.84 -5.31
C SER A 100 -9.68 -9.91 -6.81
N ALA A 101 -10.65 -9.47 -7.62
CA ALA A 101 -10.62 -9.68 -9.06
C ALA A 101 -9.41 -8.98 -9.69
N VAL A 102 -9.08 -7.77 -9.23
CA VAL A 102 -7.91 -7.02 -9.69
C VAL A 102 -6.61 -7.77 -9.36
N ILE A 103 -6.47 -8.29 -8.14
CA ILE A 103 -5.28 -9.04 -7.71
C ILE A 103 -5.12 -10.33 -8.54
N SER A 104 -6.22 -10.99 -8.92
CA SER A 104 -6.19 -12.24 -9.70
C SER A 104 -5.60 -12.09 -11.11
N TYR A 105 -5.59 -10.89 -11.69
CA TYR A 105 -4.88 -10.62 -12.96
C TYR A 105 -3.35 -10.58 -12.80
N HIS A 106 -2.84 -10.26 -11.60
CA HIS A 106 -1.40 -10.26 -11.29
C HIS A 106 -0.96 -11.64 -10.79
N GLY A 107 -1.06 -12.67 -11.64
CA GLY A 107 -1.02 -14.09 -11.22
C GLY A 107 0.17 -14.54 -10.36
N SER A 108 1.38 -13.98 -10.53
CA SER A 108 2.53 -14.27 -9.65
C SER A 108 2.37 -13.64 -8.26
N LEU A 109 1.94 -12.39 -8.20
CA LEU A 109 1.65 -11.69 -6.96
C LEU A 109 0.47 -12.33 -6.22
N PHE A 110 -0.54 -12.82 -6.94
CA PHE A 110 -1.67 -13.55 -6.36
C PHE A 110 -1.22 -14.84 -5.64
N SER A 111 -0.26 -15.60 -6.18
CA SER A 111 0.22 -16.82 -5.51
C SER A 111 1.06 -16.51 -4.28
N GLU A 112 1.87 -15.44 -4.32
CA GLU A 112 2.63 -14.96 -3.16
C GLU A 112 1.71 -14.47 -2.05
N ILE A 113 0.71 -13.65 -2.37
CA ILE A 113 -0.31 -13.14 -1.43
C ILE A 113 -1.15 -14.29 -0.85
N SER A 114 -1.59 -15.24 -1.67
CA SER A 114 -2.43 -16.38 -1.24
C SER A 114 -1.76 -17.33 -0.25
N SER A 115 -0.44 -17.24 -0.09
CA SER A 115 0.31 -18.00 0.93
C SER A 115 0.27 -17.37 2.33
N ARG A 116 -0.09 -16.09 2.44
CA ARG A 116 -0.01 -15.31 3.69
C ARG A 116 -1.33 -15.39 4.46
N LYS A 117 -1.25 -15.53 5.78
CA LYS A 117 -2.43 -15.59 6.68
C LYS A 117 -2.72 -14.30 7.45
N CYS A 118 -1.76 -13.37 7.50
CA CYS A 118 -1.93 -12.10 8.18
C CYS A 118 -1.78 -10.92 7.22
N VAL A 119 -2.60 -9.89 7.42
CA VAL A 119 -2.59 -8.65 6.63
C VAL A 119 -2.63 -7.45 7.56
N LEU A 120 -1.72 -6.51 7.33
CA LEU A 120 -1.71 -5.19 7.93
C LEU A 120 -2.15 -4.20 6.84
N LEU A 121 -3.41 -3.78 6.91
CA LEU A 121 -4.04 -2.88 5.92
C LEU A 121 -3.98 -1.46 6.46
N LEU A 122 -3.25 -0.56 5.81
CA LEU A 122 -3.28 0.88 6.08
C LEU A 122 -4.15 1.55 4.99
N GLY A 123 -5.06 2.47 5.30
CA GLY A 123 -5.96 3.08 4.31
C GLY A 123 -6.57 4.42 4.73
N ASP A 124 -6.87 5.29 3.76
CA ASP A 124 -7.31 6.68 3.95
C ASP A 124 -8.82 6.90 3.87
N SER A 125 -9.57 5.94 3.34
CA SER A 125 -11.01 6.08 3.09
C SER A 125 -11.81 4.85 3.50
N LEU A 126 -13.13 5.01 3.58
CA LEU A 126 -14.06 3.91 3.82
C LEU A 126 -14.17 2.94 2.62
N GLY A 127 -13.73 3.37 1.42
CA GLY A 127 -13.63 2.47 0.26
C GLY A 127 -12.53 1.42 0.44
N ASP A 128 -11.52 1.74 1.27
CA ASP A 128 -10.32 0.92 1.41
C ASP A 128 -10.49 -0.29 2.33
N LEU A 129 -11.57 -0.31 3.11
CA LEU A 129 -11.94 -1.36 4.04
C LEU A 129 -12.20 -2.74 3.41
N ASN A 130 -12.27 -2.83 2.07
CA ASN A 130 -12.65 -4.04 1.33
C ASN A 130 -11.48 -4.75 0.62
N MET A 131 -10.23 -4.30 0.79
CA MET A 131 -9.09 -4.86 0.06
C MET A 131 -8.58 -6.21 0.56
N ASP A 132 -8.95 -6.59 1.78
CA ASP A 132 -8.78 -7.94 2.32
C ASP A 132 -9.78 -8.95 1.74
N VAL A 133 -10.88 -8.47 1.11
CA VAL A 133 -11.96 -9.31 0.54
C VAL A 133 -11.52 -9.95 -0.79
N GLY A 134 -10.46 -10.75 -0.73
CA GLY A 134 -9.92 -11.41 -1.90
C GLY A 134 -8.86 -12.48 -1.71
N VAL A 135 -8.54 -12.88 -0.47
CA VAL A 135 -7.44 -13.82 -0.21
C VAL A 135 -7.84 -14.89 0.82
N GLN A 136 -8.84 -15.70 0.46
CA GLN A 136 -9.37 -16.86 1.22
C GLN A 136 -10.02 -16.52 2.58
N ASP A 137 -10.94 -17.37 3.02
CA ASP A 137 -11.75 -17.18 4.23
C ASP A 137 -11.00 -17.41 5.56
N GLU A 138 -9.66 -17.51 5.54
CA GLU A 138 -8.80 -17.78 6.70
C GLU A 138 -7.88 -16.62 7.12
N GLN A 139 -7.92 -15.45 6.45
CA GLN A 139 -7.02 -14.35 6.76
C GLN A 139 -7.41 -13.54 8.01
N VAL A 140 -6.40 -13.16 8.78
CA VAL A 140 -6.49 -12.21 9.89
C VAL A 140 -5.97 -10.85 9.42
N ALA A 141 -6.89 -9.91 9.18
CA ALA A 141 -6.57 -8.53 8.85
C ALA A 141 -6.58 -7.65 10.12
N LEU A 142 -5.58 -6.78 10.25
CA LEU A 142 -5.57 -5.63 11.17
C LEU A 142 -5.75 -4.36 10.32
N LYS A 143 -6.89 -3.67 10.48
CA LYS A 143 -7.29 -2.56 9.60
C LYS A 143 -7.01 -1.21 10.24
N ILE A 144 -6.14 -0.44 9.60
CA ILE A 144 -5.52 0.80 10.09
C ILE A 144 -5.92 2.00 9.21
N GLY A 145 -6.57 3.03 9.78
CA GLY A 145 -6.84 4.34 9.16
C GLY A 145 -6.34 5.55 9.98
N PHE A 146 -6.12 6.70 9.34
CA PHE A 146 -5.98 8.06 9.94
C PHE A 146 -7.11 8.85 9.33
N LEU A 147 -7.70 9.68 10.17
CA LEU A 147 -8.66 10.66 9.75
C LEU A 147 -7.96 12.00 9.57
N ASN A 148 -7.36 12.19 8.38
CA ASN A 148 -6.67 13.43 7.98
C ASN A 148 -7.65 14.62 7.82
N PHE A 149 -8.91 14.36 7.44
CA PHE A 149 -9.91 15.37 7.07
C PHE A 149 -11.31 14.99 7.56
N ASP A 150 -12.23 15.97 7.62
CA ASP A 150 -13.66 15.81 7.94
C ASP A 150 -13.96 14.93 9.17
N SER A 151 -13.11 15.05 10.21
CA SER A 151 -13.09 14.10 11.32
C SER A 151 -14.42 14.00 12.07
N GLU A 152 -15.08 15.12 12.33
CA GLU A 152 -16.41 15.16 12.97
C GLU A 152 -17.48 14.35 12.20
N ALA A 153 -17.41 14.32 10.87
CA ALA A 153 -18.42 13.67 10.01
C ALA A 153 -18.11 12.20 9.68
N LEU A 154 -16.84 11.80 9.83
CA LEU A 154 -16.33 10.49 9.41
C LEU A 154 -15.92 9.58 10.58
N MET A 155 -15.62 10.14 11.77
CA MET A 155 -15.11 9.40 12.95
C MET A 155 -15.87 8.09 13.22
N GLY A 156 -17.20 8.16 13.35
CA GLY A 156 -18.02 6.98 13.65
C GLY A 156 -17.87 5.88 12.60
N LYS A 157 -17.94 6.24 11.31
CA LYS A 157 -17.82 5.29 10.20
C LYS A 157 -16.43 4.65 10.11
N PHE A 158 -15.39 5.38 10.51
CA PHE A 158 -14.04 4.81 10.59
C PHE A 158 -13.92 3.89 11.81
N LEU A 159 -14.46 4.26 12.97
CA LEU A 159 -14.50 3.41 14.17
C LEU A 159 -15.32 2.11 13.96
N ASP A 160 -16.34 2.17 13.11
CA ASP A 160 -17.17 1.00 12.74
C ASP A 160 -16.44 0.03 11.79
N GLY A 161 -15.42 0.49 11.06
CA GLY A 161 -14.81 -0.26 9.94
C GLY A 161 -13.32 -0.61 10.11
N TYR A 162 -12.56 0.27 10.74
CA TYR A 162 -11.16 0.07 11.10
C TYR A 162 -11.08 -0.35 12.58
N ASP A 163 -10.28 -1.37 12.92
CA ASP A 163 -9.91 -1.67 14.32
C ASP A 163 -9.24 -0.46 15.01
N ILE A 164 -8.74 0.43 14.16
CA ILE A 164 -7.58 1.27 14.37
C ILE A 164 -7.77 2.56 13.51
N VAL A 165 -8.23 3.70 14.08
CA VAL A 165 -8.35 5.01 13.37
C VAL A 165 -7.67 6.22 14.08
N LEU A 166 -6.43 6.63 13.75
CA LEU A 166 -5.76 7.79 14.43
C LEU A 166 -6.17 9.11 13.77
N LEU A 167 -5.79 10.25 14.35
CA LEU A 167 -6.24 11.57 13.92
C LEU A 167 -5.03 12.43 13.58
N ASP A 168 -4.97 12.95 12.34
CA ASP A 168 -3.97 13.89 11.80
C ASP A 168 -2.52 13.78 12.37
N ASP A 169 -1.88 12.63 12.18
CA ASP A 169 -0.41 12.56 12.13
C ASP A 169 0.01 12.09 10.72
N GLN A 170 1.23 12.43 10.34
CA GLN A 170 1.83 12.24 9.02
C GLN A 170 3.03 11.26 9.06
N SER A 171 3.18 10.48 10.13
CA SER A 171 4.21 9.43 10.26
C SER A 171 3.74 8.02 9.90
N MET A 172 4.64 7.03 10.05
CA MET A 172 4.41 5.57 10.12
C MET A 172 4.84 4.96 11.47
N GLN A 173 4.97 5.77 12.54
CA GLN A 173 5.39 5.29 13.87
C GLN A 173 4.59 4.09 14.39
N VAL A 174 3.24 4.09 14.32
CA VAL A 174 2.46 2.99 14.92
C VAL A 174 2.48 1.70 14.09
N PRO A 175 2.35 1.72 12.74
CA PRO A 175 2.65 0.56 11.90
C PRO A 175 4.06 0.00 12.14
N ASN A 176 5.08 0.86 12.28
CA ASN A 176 6.43 0.41 12.63
C ASN A 176 6.48 -0.26 14.02
N LEU A 177 5.86 0.32 15.06
CA LEU A 177 5.80 -0.30 16.39
C LEU A 177 5.08 -1.68 16.38
N ILE A 178 4.04 -1.84 15.56
CA ILE A 178 3.36 -3.12 15.36
C ILE A 178 4.30 -4.12 14.67
N LEU A 179 4.96 -3.71 13.59
CA LEU A 179 5.90 -4.55 12.84
C LEU A 179 7.13 -4.96 13.68
N ASP A 180 7.73 -4.03 14.43
CA ASP A 180 8.84 -4.31 15.35
C ASP A 180 8.43 -5.25 16.49
N SER A 181 7.16 -5.20 16.92
CA SER A 181 6.61 -6.14 17.91
C SER A 181 6.39 -7.54 17.32
N LEU A 182 5.97 -7.64 16.05
CA LEU A 182 5.76 -8.91 15.34
C LEU A 182 7.09 -9.57 14.94
N PHE A 183 8.08 -8.79 14.51
CA PHE A 183 9.40 -9.27 14.09
C PHE A 183 10.40 -9.42 15.24
N GLY A 184 10.03 -9.02 16.46
CA GLY A 184 10.89 -9.02 17.63
C GLY A 184 11.82 -7.82 17.71
N ILE A 185 11.82 -7.14 18.86
CA ILE A 185 12.69 -5.99 19.13
C ILE A 185 14.13 -6.47 19.36
N GLY A 186 14.89 -6.64 18.28
CA GLY A 186 16.32 -6.91 18.30
C GLY A 186 16.71 -8.37 18.01
N GLY A 187 16.46 -8.84 16.78
CA GLY A 187 17.12 -10.01 16.19
C GLY A 187 18.27 -9.61 15.27
N ALA A 188 19.43 -10.25 15.42
CA ALA A 188 20.50 -10.21 14.41
C ALA A 188 20.11 -11.09 13.19
N PRO A 189 20.75 -10.93 12.01
CA PRO A 189 20.47 -11.77 10.85
C PRO A 189 21.12 -13.16 10.93
N ASP A 190 20.92 -13.85 12.05
CA ASP A 190 21.26 -15.27 12.22
C ASP A 190 20.06 -16.12 11.79
N GLY A 191 20.26 -16.97 10.78
CA GLY A 191 19.19 -17.70 10.11
C GLY A 191 18.80 -19.00 10.80
N ASP A 192 17.76 -18.96 11.64
CA ASP A 192 17.03 -20.13 12.15
C ASP A 192 15.51 -19.92 11.96
N ASP A 193 14.78 -20.97 11.56
CA ASP A 193 13.34 -20.94 11.28
C ASP A 193 12.48 -20.87 12.56
N VAL A 194 12.42 -19.69 13.18
CA VAL A 194 11.58 -19.46 14.37
C VAL A 194 10.09 -19.48 14.00
N ASN A 195 9.47 -20.65 14.16
CA ASN A 195 8.02 -20.84 14.10
C ASN A 195 7.31 -20.04 15.21
N LEU A 196 7.00 -18.77 14.95
CA LEU A 196 6.47 -17.84 15.95
C LEU A 196 4.93 -17.88 16.04
N CYS A 197 4.40 -19.07 16.35
CA CYS A 197 2.98 -19.28 16.62
C CYS A 197 2.56 -18.56 17.93
N MET A 198 2.26 -17.27 17.83
CA MET A 198 1.70 -16.46 18.92
C MET A 198 0.24 -16.10 18.67
N PHE A 199 -0.57 -16.20 19.72
CA PHE A 199 -2.00 -15.89 19.70
C PHE A 199 -2.25 -14.43 19.29
N CYS A 200 -2.95 -14.22 18.19
CA CYS A 200 -3.43 -12.90 17.79
C CYS A 200 -4.62 -12.45 18.67
N GLN A 201 -4.34 -11.94 19.87
CA GLN A 201 -5.33 -11.21 20.67
C GLN A 201 -5.35 -9.72 20.27
N LYS A 202 -6.55 -9.16 20.17
CA LYS A 202 -6.82 -7.83 19.61
C LYS A 202 -6.00 -6.72 20.28
N LEU A 203 -5.33 -5.90 19.46
CA LEU A 203 -4.83 -4.58 19.83
C LEU A 203 -5.59 -3.50 19.05
N HIS A 204 -5.94 -2.42 19.75
CA HIS A 204 -6.36 -1.14 19.13
C HIS A 204 -5.12 -0.26 18.85
N LEU A 205 -5.36 0.98 18.40
CA LEU A 205 -4.41 2.07 18.05
C LEU A 205 -3.93 2.18 16.58
N PHE A 206 -4.85 2.52 15.69
CA PHE A 206 -4.96 3.79 14.94
C PHE A 206 -3.73 4.26 14.02
N PHE A 207 -3.79 4.46 12.63
CA PHE A 207 -2.78 5.07 11.60
C PHE A 207 -3.06 4.94 10.00
N CYS A 208 -2.34 5.50 8.98
CA CYS A 208 -2.89 5.67 7.54
C CYS A 208 -1.99 5.95 6.29
N GLY A 209 -2.65 6.23 5.13
CA GLY A 209 -2.46 7.50 4.36
C GLY A 209 -2.73 7.52 2.85
N CYS A 210 -2.58 6.34 2.29
CA CYS A 210 -2.82 5.83 0.95
C CYS A 210 -3.03 4.34 1.21
N THR A 211 -3.80 3.59 0.42
CA THR A 211 -3.89 2.17 0.76
C THR A 211 -2.58 1.43 0.53
N VAL A 212 -2.05 0.93 1.64
CA VAL A 212 -0.90 0.04 1.71
C VAL A 212 -1.40 -1.25 2.35
N CYS A 213 -1.43 -2.33 1.58
CA CYS A 213 -1.64 -3.67 2.09
C CYS A 213 -0.27 -4.32 2.32
N VAL A 214 0.09 -4.58 3.57
CA VAL A 214 1.32 -5.30 3.94
C VAL A 214 0.96 -6.72 4.35
N CYS A 215 1.37 -7.72 3.58
CA CYS A 215 1.03 -9.13 3.84
C CYS A 215 2.07 -9.77 4.78
N VAL A 216 2.01 -9.39 6.05
CA VAL A 216 2.93 -9.83 7.12
C VAL A 216 2.83 -11.35 7.33
N TYR A 217 3.97 -11.97 7.68
CA TYR A 217 4.06 -13.40 7.96
C TYR A 217 3.86 -13.69 9.46
N CYS A 218 3.10 -14.75 9.75
CA CYS A 218 3.00 -15.46 11.03
C CYS A 218 2.88 -16.96 10.71
#